data_AF-A0A7J0FUD6-F1
#
_entry.id   AF-A0A7J0FUD6-F1
#
_cell.length_a   1.000
_cell.length_b   1.000
_cell.length_c   1.000
_cell.angle_alpha   90.00
_cell.angle_beta   90.00
_cell.angle_gamma   90.00
#
_symmetry.space_group_name_H-M   'P 1'
#
loop_
_entity.id
_entity.type
_entity.pdbx_description
1 polymer ?
#
loop_
_entity_poly.entity_id
_entity_poly.type
_entity_poly.pdbx_seq_one_letter_code
_entity_poly.pdbx_strand_id
1 'polypeptide(L)'
;MYHSIQTFLNLVSGFCRADSAAVAITTTDLVSKSVAIESEVGGTRIRVGGMAKGSGMIHPNMATMLGVDGDTSTNDAVIALASGLSGSNKISSLNSSEAKQLQECLDAVMQGLAKSTAWDGEGATCLIEVPNSELGVQVTVTGASGEAEAAKAAVYGRDPNWGRIACAAGYAGIPFDASKLRISLGDILLMDGGQPLPFDRAVASNYLRKAGETHGTVKIQISIGDGPGSGLAWGCDLSYDYVKINAEYTT
;
A
#
# COMPACT_ATOMS: atom_id res chain seq x y z
N MET A 1 13.64 3.70 8.59
CA MET A 1 13.37 5.13 8.85
C MET A 1 12.16 5.50 8.00
N TYR A 2 10.97 5.68 8.60
CA TYR A 2 9.73 5.88 7.83
C TYR A 2 9.60 7.35 7.43
N HIS A 3 9.85 7.66 6.16
CA HIS A 3 9.61 8.99 5.60
C HIS A 3 8.12 9.18 5.28
N SER A 4 7.61 10.40 5.47
CA SER A 4 6.22 10.74 5.12
C SER A 4 6.00 10.66 3.60
N ILE A 5 4.77 10.42 3.14
CA ILE A 5 4.45 10.35 1.70
C ILE A 5 4.79 11.66 0.99
N GLN A 6 4.64 12.81 1.66
CA GLN A 6 5.04 14.11 1.16
C GLN A 6 6.56 14.22 0.96
N THR A 7 7.35 13.59 1.83
CA THR A 7 8.81 13.50 1.69
C THR A 7 9.20 12.63 0.50
N PHE A 8 8.47 11.53 0.25
CA PHE A 8 8.67 10.70 -0.94
C PHE A 8 8.27 11.43 -2.23
N LEU A 9 7.09 12.06 -2.28
CA LEU A 9 6.61 12.83 -3.43
C LEU A 9 7.55 14.01 -3.77
N ASN A 10 8.16 14.65 -2.77
CA ASN A 10 9.13 15.73 -3.03
C ASN A 10 10.46 15.22 -3.61
N LEU A 11 10.85 13.96 -3.33
CA LEU A 11 12.00 13.28 -3.96
C LEU A 11 11.74 12.91 -5.45
N VAL A 12 10.49 12.93 -5.91
CA VAL A 12 10.07 12.54 -7.27
C VAL A 12 10.44 13.59 -8.34
N SER A 13 10.69 14.85 -7.98
CA SER A 13 10.75 15.96 -8.95
C SER A 13 12.12 16.25 -9.60
N GLY A 14 13.13 15.38 -9.43
CA GLY A 14 14.52 15.68 -9.79
C GLY A 14 15.01 15.34 -11.21
N PHE A 15 14.25 14.57 -12.03
CA PHE A 15 14.76 14.07 -13.32
C PHE A 15 13.77 14.22 -14.47
N CYS A 16 13.94 15.31 -15.21
CA CYS A 16 13.10 15.84 -16.30
C CYS A 16 12.82 14.94 -17.53
N ARG A 17 13.20 13.64 -17.54
CA ARG A 17 12.95 12.71 -18.66
C ARG A 17 12.19 11.45 -18.29
N ALA A 18 12.27 10.97 -17.05
CA ALA A 18 11.48 9.81 -16.61
C ALA A 18 9.99 10.18 -16.47
N ASP A 19 9.70 11.44 -16.15
CA ASP A 19 8.33 11.91 -15.96
C ASP A 19 7.50 11.87 -17.25
N SER A 20 8.08 12.16 -18.42
CA SER A 20 7.34 12.07 -19.69
C SER A 20 6.95 10.64 -20.03
N ALA A 21 7.78 9.65 -19.70
CA ALA A 21 7.44 8.24 -19.90
C ALA A 21 6.35 7.79 -18.92
N ALA A 22 6.44 8.21 -17.66
CA ALA A 22 5.42 7.92 -16.64
C ALA A 22 4.06 8.54 -17.01
N VAL A 23 4.04 9.77 -17.54
CA VAL A 23 2.83 10.42 -18.06
C VAL A 23 2.31 9.71 -19.32
N ALA A 24 3.17 9.27 -20.22
CA ALA A 24 2.73 8.66 -21.48
C ALA A 24 2.04 7.29 -21.29
N ILE A 25 2.26 6.62 -20.15
CA ILE A 25 1.67 5.31 -19.86
C ILE A 25 0.38 5.38 -19.03
N THR A 26 -0.05 6.55 -18.54
CA THR A 26 -1.26 6.69 -17.71
C THR A 26 -2.54 6.43 -18.49
N THR A 27 -3.56 5.89 -17.82
CA THR A 27 -4.92 5.73 -18.36
C THR A 27 -5.95 6.44 -17.51
N THR A 28 -6.51 5.77 -16.50
CA THR A 28 -7.49 6.31 -15.54
C THR A 28 -6.82 6.90 -14.30
N ASP A 29 -5.48 6.87 -14.25
CA ASP A 29 -4.66 7.47 -13.21
C ASP A 29 -4.98 8.98 -13.07
N LEU A 30 -5.08 9.50 -11.83
CA LEU A 30 -5.20 10.94 -11.60
C LEU A 30 -3.83 11.63 -11.72
N VAL A 31 -2.75 10.90 -11.42
CA VAL A 31 -1.38 11.40 -11.44
C VAL A 31 -0.39 10.37 -12.01
N SER A 32 0.64 10.87 -12.71
CA SER A 32 1.79 10.05 -13.12
C SER A 32 2.61 9.61 -11.90
N LYS A 33 3.05 8.35 -11.89
CA LYS A 33 3.76 7.75 -10.76
C LYS A 33 5.20 7.42 -11.16
N SER A 34 6.17 8.10 -10.55
CA SER A 34 7.59 7.83 -10.69
C SER A 34 8.27 7.90 -9.32
N VAL A 35 9.29 7.06 -9.10
CA VAL A 35 10.12 7.08 -7.88
C VAL A 35 11.57 6.86 -8.30
N ALA A 36 12.49 7.63 -7.72
CA ALA A 36 13.92 7.43 -7.89
C ALA A 36 14.66 7.65 -6.57
N ILE A 37 15.67 6.83 -6.33
CA ILE A 37 16.57 6.93 -5.18
C ILE A 37 18.02 6.79 -5.63
N GLU A 38 18.92 7.36 -4.84
CA GLU A 38 20.36 7.19 -4.96
C GLU A 38 20.88 6.54 -3.67
N SER A 39 21.71 5.51 -3.81
CA SER A 39 22.25 4.76 -2.67
C SER A 39 23.64 4.22 -2.99
N GLU A 40 24.39 3.84 -1.96
CA GLU A 40 25.68 3.20 -2.09
C GLU A 40 25.54 1.68 -1.97
N VAL A 41 26.01 0.96 -2.99
CA VAL A 41 26.00 -0.51 -3.03
C VAL A 41 27.42 -0.99 -3.27
N GLY A 42 27.98 -1.73 -2.31
CA GLY A 42 29.36 -2.23 -2.39
C GLY A 42 30.41 -1.12 -2.60
N GLY A 43 30.24 0.03 -1.95
CA GLY A 43 31.16 1.17 -2.10
C GLY A 43 30.93 2.03 -3.35
N THR A 44 29.95 1.68 -4.19
CA THR A 44 29.68 2.37 -5.45
C THR A 44 28.30 3.02 -5.41
N ARG A 45 28.23 4.28 -5.80
CA ARG A 45 26.96 5.01 -5.92
C ARG A 45 26.15 4.47 -7.11
N ILE A 46 24.91 4.06 -6.84
CA ILE A 46 23.95 3.63 -7.85
C ILE A 46 22.69 4.50 -7.79
N ARG A 47 21.92 4.48 -8.88
CA ARG A 47 20.57 5.05 -8.94
C ARG A 47 19.58 3.96 -9.31
N VAL A 48 18.51 3.88 -8.56
CA VAL A 48 17.39 2.98 -8.83
C VAL A 48 16.16 3.86 -9.02
N GLY A 49 15.45 3.66 -10.12
CA GLY A 49 14.21 4.37 -10.38
C GLY A 49 13.21 3.48 -11.08
N GLY A 50 11.94 3.87 -10.98
CA GLY A 50 10.83 3.16 -11.58
C GLY A 50 9.65 4.09 -11.82
N MET A 51 8.72 3.61 -12.64
CA MET A 51 7.45 4.25 -12.90
C MET A 51 6.36 3.17 -12.93
N ALA A 52 5.13 3.56 -12.63
CA ALA A 52 3.97 2.67 -12.65
C ALA A 52 2.75 3.38 -13.24
N LYS A 53 1.81 2.58 -13.76
CA LYS A 53 0.48 3.03 -14.18
C LYS A 53 -0.58 2.05 -13.72
N GLY A 54 -1.78 2.54 -13.52
CA GLY A 54 -2.92 1.80 -13.02
C GLY A 54 -3.46 2.40 -11.74
N SER A 55 -4.78 2.47 -11.70
CA SER A 55 -5.63 2.97 -10.61
C SER A 55 -6.87 2.09 -10.39
N GLY A 56 -7.10 1.09 -11.26
CA GLY A 56 -8.16 0.08 -11.19
C GLY A 56 -7.66 -1.23 -11.81
N MET A 57 -8.34 -2.34 -11.52
CA MET A 57 -7.90 -3.73 -11.74
C MET A 57 -6.50 -4.00 -11.20
N ILE A 58 -6.31 -3.68 -9.92
CA ILE A 58 -5.01 -3.84 -9.25
C ILE A 58 -5.14 -4.87 -8.13
N HIS A 59 -4.71 -6.09 -8.45
CA HIS A 59 -4.43 -7.17 -7.50
C HIS A 59 -3.20 -8.00 -7.93
N PRO A 60 -2.02 -7.39 -8.13
CA PRO A 60 -0.86 -8.11 -8.62
C PRO A 60 -0.41 -9.15 -7.58
N ASN A 61 -0.41 -10.42 -7.96
CA ASN A 61 0.21 -11.49 -7.17
C ASN A 61 1.75 -11.49 -7.35
N MET A 62 2.39 -10.34 -7.13
CA MET A 62 3.83 -10.14 -7.34
C MET A 62 4.42 -9.28 -6.21
N ALA A 63 5.38 -9.84 -5.46
CA ALA A 63 6.34 -9.24 -4.50
C ALA A 63 5.87 -8.20 -3.45
N THR A 64 4.96 -7.29 -3.74
CA THR A 64 4.42 -6.22 -2.89
C THR A 64 2.89 -6.25 -2.97
N MET A 65 2.22 -6.38 -1.82
CA MET A 65 0.77 -6.63 -1.77
C MET A 65 -0.01 -5.32 -1.87
N LEU A 66 -0.74 -5.18 -2.98
CA LEU A 66 -1.46 -3.99 -3.38
C LEU A 66 -2.86 -4.42 -3.82
N GLY A 67 -3.90 -3.81 -3.23
CA GLY A 67 -5.29 -4.10 -3.58
C GLY A 67 -6.09 -2.82 -3.75
N VAL A 68 -6.63 -2.59 -4.94
CA VAL A 68 -7.61 -1.52 -5.17
C VAL A 68 -9.03 -2.09 -5.15
N ASP A 69 -9.31 -2.99 -6.10
CA ASP A 69 -10.62 -3.59 -6.37
C ASP A 69 -10.58 -5.13 -6.47
N GLY A 70 -9.40 -5.75 -6.34
CA GLY A 70 -9.24 -7.20 -6.27
C GLY A 70 -9.23 -7.91 -7.62
N ASP A 71 -9.50 -7.19 -8.70
CA ASP A 71 -9.41 -7.74 -10.05
C ASP A 71 -7.95 -7.70 -10.53
N THR A 72 -7.41 -8.88 -10.90
CA THR A 72 -6.07 -8.96 -11.48
C THR A 72 -6.15 -8.64 -12.98
N SER A 73 -5.43 -7.61 -13.43
CA SER A 73 -5.43 -7.25 -14.85
C SER A 73 -4.86 -8.36 -15.74
N THR A 74 -5.40 -8.51 -16.95
CA THR A 74 -4.84 -9.41 -17.99
C THR A 74 -3.47 -8.97 -18.51
N ASN A 75 -3.00 -7.79 -18.11
CA ASN A 75 -1.81 -7.14 -18.65
C ASN A 75 -0.81 -6.71 -17.55
N ASP A 76 -0.96 -7.22 -16.32
CA ASP A 76 -0.01 -6.97 -15.24
C ASP A 76 1.41 -7.37 -15.68
N ALA A 77 2.33 -6.40 -15.65
CA ALA A 77 3.70 -6.59 -16.10
C ALA A 77 4.67 -5.77 -15.23
N VAL A 78 5.79 -6.40 -14.86
CA VAL A 78 6.92 -5.74 -14.21
C VAL A 78 8.16 -6.00 -15.05
N ILE A 79 8.84 -4.92 -15.44
CA ILE A 79 10.07 -4.97 -16.24
C ILE A 79 11.18 -4.28 -15.45
N ALA A 80 12.30 -4.97 -15.26
CA ALA A 80 13.50 -4.42 -14.64
C ALA A 80 14.65 -4.38 -15.66
N LEU A 81 15.33 -3.24 -15.75
CA LEU A 81 16.48 -3.03 -16.62
C LEU A 81 17.67 -2.54 -15.80
N ALA A 82 18.85 -3.12 -16.03
CA ALA A 82 20.09 -2.73 -15.36
C ALA A 82 21.16 -2.40 -16.41
N SER A 83 21.61 -1.15 -16.45
CA SER A 83 22.54 -0.67 -17.48
C SER A 83 24.00 -1.08 -17.26
N GLY A 84 24.38 -1.41 -16.02
CA GLY A 84 25.77 -1.67 -15.63
C GLY A 84 26.69 -0.44 -15.62
N LEU A 85 26.15 0.77 -15.85
CA LEU A 85 26.94 1.99 -16.01
C LEU A 85 27.49 2.59 -14.71
N SER A 86 27.04 2.11 -13.55
CA SER A 86 27.52 2.60 -12.24
C SER A 86 28.98 2.22 -11.96
N GLY A 87 29.54 1.24 -12.68
CA GLY A 87 30.87 0.70 -12.42
C GLY A 87 30.92 -0.24 -11.20
N SER A 88 29.78 -0.58 -10.61
CA SER A 88 29.71 -1.52 -9.50
C SER A 88 30.14 -2.93 -9.96
N ASN A 89 30.75 -3.69 -9.06
CA ASN A 89 31.01 -5.09 -9.32
C ASN A 89 29.72 -5.88 -9.55
N LYS A 90 29.79 -6.89 -10.41
CA LYS A 90 28.66 -7.81 -10.61
C LYS A 90 28.32 -8.50 -9.29
N ILE A 91 27.05 -8.39 -8.89
CA ILE A 91 26.50 -9.15 -7.77
C ILE A 91 26.46 -10.63 -8.18
N SER A 92 27.26 -11.45 -7.49
CA SER A 92 27.43 -12.88 -7.81
C SER A 92 26.57 -13.82 -6.96
N SER A 93 25.96 -13.31 -5.90
CA SER A 93 25.12 -14.08 -4.96
C SER A 93 24.04 -13.21 -4.36
N LEU A 94 22.81 -13.72 -4.26
CA LEU A 94 21.69 -13.04 -3.59
C LEU A 94 21.91 -12.87 -2.07
N ASN A 95 22.84 -13.64 -1.50
CA ASN A 95 23.16 -13.56 -0.07
C ASN A 95 24.25 -12.53 0.25
N SER A 96 24.86 -11.89 -0.76
CA SER A 96 25.92 -10.91 -0.54
C SER A 96 25.40 -9.61 0.08
N SER A 97 26.29 -8.82 0.68
CA SER A 97 25.97 -7.49 1.20
C SER A 97 25.39 -6.58 0.11
N GLU A 98 25.98 -6.63 -1.09
CA GLU A 98 25.60 -5.80 -2.23
C GLU A 98 24.21 -6.18 -2.75
N ALA A 99 23.89 -7.48 -2.79
CA ALA A 99 22.56 -7.96 -3.15
C ALA A 99 21.49 -7.44 -2.19
N LYS A 100 21.76 -7.49 -0.89
CA LYS A 100 20.83 -6.99 0.14
C LYS A 100 20.65 -5.48 0.04
N GLN A 101 21.73 -4.73 -0.15
CA GLN A 101 21.66 -3.27 -0.34
C GLN A 101 20.87 -2.89 -1.61
N LEU A 102 21.08 -3.62 -2.72
CA LEU A 102 20.28 -3.41 -3.93
C LEU A 102 18.81 -3.81 -3.72
N GLN A 103 18.55 -4.89 -2.99
CA GLN A 103 17.18 -5.31 -2.64
C GLN A 103 16.47 -4.22 -1.84
N GLU A 104 17.11 -3.65 -0.82
CA GLU A 104 16.54 -2.54 -0.04
C GLU A 104 16.20 -1.33 -0.92
N CYS A 105 17.05 -1.05 -1.92
CA CYS A 105 16.78 0.01 -2.88
C CYS A 105 15.57 -0.30 -3.78
N LEU A 106 15.50 -1.52 -4.29
CA LEU A 106 14.37 -1.99 -5.10
C LEU A 106 13.08 -1.98 -4.28
N ASP A 107 13.12 -2.47 -3.04
CA ASP A 107 11.99 -2.47 -2.11
C ASP A 107 11.48 -1.05 -1.89
N ALA A 108 12.36 -0.08 -1.64
CA ALA A 108 11.96 1.31 -1.44
C ALA A 108 11.25 1.90 -2.67
N VAL A 109 11.78 1.64 -3.89
CA VAL A 109 11.17 2.10 -5.14
C VAL A 109 9.82 1.42 -5.37
N MET A 110 9.77 0.09 -5.24
CA MET A 110 8.56 -0.70 -5.48
C MET A 110 7.45 -0.37 -4.46
N GLN A 111 7.79 -0.21 -3.18
CA GLN A 111 6.83 0.23 -2.17
C GLN A 111 6.33 1.64 -2.43
N GLY A 112 7.19 2.56 -2.88
CA GLY A 112 6.78 3.91 -3.26
C GLY A 112 5.78 3.91 -4.42
N LEU A 113 6.03 3.10 -5.45
CA LEU A 113 5.12 2.94 -6.58
C LEU A 113 3.81 2.27 -6.16
N ALA A 114 3.86 1.19 -5.37
CA ALA A 114 2.68 0.48 -4.89
C ALA A 114 1.78 1.40 -4.05
N LYS A 115 2.35 2.17 -3.11
CA LYS A 115 1.61 3.19 -2.34
C LYS A 115 0.98 4.22 -3.27
N SER A 116 1.71 4.69 -4.27
CA SER A 116 1.20 5.70 -5.22
C SER A 116 0.03 5.15 -6.03
N THR A 117 0.04 3.86 -6.39
CA THR A 117 -1.09 3.21 -7.07
C THR A 117 -2.29 3.05 -6.16
N ALA A 118 -2.13 2.60 -4.91
CA ALA A 118 -3.26 2.52 -3.97
C ALA A 118 -3.83 3.90 -3.65
N TRP A 119 -2.95 4.89 -3.44
CA TRP A 119 -3.34 6.27 -3.18
C TRP A 119 -4.14 6.86 -4.34
N ASP A 120 -3.81 6.48 -5.56
CA ASP A 120 -4.46 6.91 -6.80
C ASP A 120 -5.58 5.95 -7.25
N GLY A 121 -6.08 5.09 -6.36
CA GLY A 121 -7.17 4.16 -6.69
C GLY A 121 -8.40 4.90 -7.24
N GLU A 122 -9.13 4.29 -8.16
CA GLU A 122 -10.29 4.92 -8.80
C GLU A 122 -11.35 5.34 -7.77
N GLY A 123 -11.59 6.65 -7.67
CA GLY A 123 -12.48 7.24 -6.69
C GLY A 123 -11.98 7.17 -5.23
N ALA A 124 -10.76 6.72 -4.97
CA ALA A 124 -10.17 6.72 -3.64
C ALA A 124 -10.16 8.13 -3.06
N THR A 125 -10.38 8.25 -1.75
CA THR A 125 -10.22 9.52 -1.02
C THR A 125 -9.14 9.45 0.05
N CYS A 126 -8.64 8.26 0.37
CA CYS A 126 -7.46 8.10 1.21
C CYS A 126 -6.76 6.76 0.94
N LEU A 127 -5.47 6.73 1.25
CA LEU A 127 -4.68 5.51 1.31
C LEU A 127 -4.97 4.77 2.62
N ILE A 128 -5.17 3.45 2.55
CA ILE A 128 -5.19 2.54 3.71
C ILE A 128 -3.85 1.81 3.78
N GLU A 129 -3.20 1.87 4.93
CA GLU A 129 -1.94 1.18 5.21
C GLU A 129 -2.11 0.22 6.41
N VAL A 130 -1.76 -1.05 6.22
CA VAL A 130 -1.80 -2.09 7.27
C VAL A 130 -0.38 -2.57 7.56
N PRO A 131 0.33 -1.97 8.53
CA PRO A 131 1.70 -2.34 8.85
C PRO A 131 1.79 -3.46 9.90
N ASN A 132 2.89 -4.21 9.85
CA ASN A 132 3.38 -5.09 10.91
C ASN A 132 2.40 -6.19 11.38
N SER A 133 1.52 -6.64 10.47
CA SER A 133 0.62 -7.77 10.70
C SER A 133 1.05 -9.02 9.93
N GLU A 134 0.48 -10.18 10.22
CA GLU A 134 0.60 -11.40 9.45
C GLU A 134 0.06 -11.22 8.03
N LEU A 135 0.80 -11.73 7.05
CA LEU A 135 0.56 -11.48 5.63
C LEU A 135 -0.89 -11.77 5.17
N GLY A 136 -1.49 -12.86 5.64
CA GLY A 136 -2.88 -13.22 5.27
C GLY A 136 -3.92 -12.22 5.77
N VAL A 137 -3.73 -11.64 6.96
CA VAL A 137 -4.63 -10.62 7.53
C VAL A 137 -4.55 -9.33 6.73
N GLN A 138 -3.34 -8.94 6.35
CA GLN A 138 -3.11 -7.74 5.56
C GLN A 138 -3.83 -7.78 4.21
N VAL A 139 -3.63 -8.87 3.46
CA VAL A 139 -4.25 -9.08 2.15
C VAL A 139 -5.76 -9.01 2.23
N THR A 140 -6.32 -9.60 3.27
CA THR A 140 -7.78 -9.67 3.40
C THR A 140 -8.37 -8.31 3.77
N VAL A 141 -7.66 -7.50 4.57
CA VAL A 141 -8.16 -6.18 4.97
C VAL A 141 -7.96 -5.12 3.88
N THR A 142 -6.87 -5.19 3.12
CA THR A 142 -6.61 -4.24 2.01
C THR A 142 -7.14 -4.71 0.66
N GLY A 143 -7.58 -5.96 0.56
CA GLY A 143 -8.08 -6.56 -0.68
C GLY A 143 -9.52 -6.14 -1.01
N ALA A 144 -10.22 -7.01 -1.72
CA ALA A 144 -11.59 -6.76 -2.18
C ALA A 144 -12.52 -7.96 -1.96
N SER A 145 -12.31 -8.74 -0.89
CA SER A 145 -13.38 -9.60 -0.41
C SER A 145 -14.55 -8.74 0.07
N GLY A 146 -15.78 -9.27 0.11
CA GLY A 146 -16.93 -8.48 0.57
C GLY A 146 -16.75 -7.89 1.98
N GLU A 147 -16.03 -8.59 2.86
CA GLU A 147 -15.66 -8.11 4.20
C GLU A 147 -14.64 -6.96 4.13
N ALA A 148 -13.66 -7.07 3.22
CA ALA A 148 -12.68 -6.01 2.94
C ALA A 148 -13.37 -4.76 2.41
N GLU A 149 -14.26 -4.91 1.43
CA GLU A 149 -15.04 -3.83 0.83
C GLU A 149 -15.93 -3.14 1.87
N ALA A 150 -16.54 -3.92 2.77
CA ALA A 150 -17.29 -3.35 3.89
C ALA A 150 -16.38 -2.51 4.82
N ALA A 151 -15.16 -2.98 5.11
CA ALA A 151 -14.19 -2.21 5.89
C ALA A 151 -13.74 -0.94 5.15
N LYS A 152 -13.42 -1.03 3.86
CA LYS A 152 -13.06 0.09 2.98
C LYS A 152 -14.18 1.13 2.89
N ALA A 153 -15.43 0.69 2.80
CA ALA A 153 -16.60 1.57 2.82
C ALA A 153 -16.80 2.25 4.19
N ALA A 154 -16.46 1.59 5.30
CA ALA A 154 -16.49 2.23 6.62
C ALA A 154 -15.42 3.32 6.76
N VAL A 155 -14.22 3.09 6.20
CA VAL A 155 -13.18 4.11 6.11
C VAL A 155 -13.65 5.31 5.28
N TYR A 156 -14.27 5.07 4.12
CA TYR A 156 -14.89 6.13 3.31
C TYR A 156 -15.96 6.90 4.08
N GLY A 157 -16.86 6.19 4.77
CA GLY A 157 -17.92 6.76 5.61
C GLY A 157 -17.44 7.41 6.91
N ARG A 158 -16.13 7.41 7.19
CA ARG A 158 -15.50 7.94 8.41
C ARG A 158 -16.04 7.29 9.69
N ASP A 159 -16.44 6.03 9.59
CA ASP A 159 -16.91 5.20 10.70
C ASP A 159 -15.74 4.36 11.23
N PRO A 160 -15.30 4.54 12.50
CA PRO A 160 -14.24 3.75 13.12
C PRO A 160 -14.75 2.34 13.48
N ASN A 161 -15.07 1.55 12.46
CA ASN A 161 -15.76 0.28 12.55
C ASN A 161 -14.79 -0.88 12.74
N TRP A 162 -14.32 -1.07 13.98
CA TRP A 162 -13.46 -2.20 14.34
C TRP A 162 -14.08 -3.56 14.02
N GLY A 163 -15.42 -3.67 14.04
CA GLY A 163 -16.13 -4.93 13.79
C GLY A 163 -15.94 -5.41 12.35
N ARG A 164 -16.01 -4.51 11.37
CA ARG A 164 -15.73 -4.84 9.97
C ARG A 164 -14.26 -5.19 9.73
N ILE A 165 -13.33 -4.48 10.39
CA ILE A 165 -11.90 -4.79 10.33
C ILE A 165 -11.60 -6.17 10.92
N ALA A 166 -12.18 -6.47 12.10
CA ALA A 166 -12.06 -7.77 12.75
C ALA A 166 -12.67 -8.90 11.90
N CYS A 167 -13.81 -8.65 11.27
CA CYS A 167 -14.44 -9.59 10.35
C CYS A 167 -13.49 -9.91 9.18
N ALA A 168 -13.00 -8.89 8.47
CA ALA A 168 -12.05 -9.10 7.38
C ALA A 168 -10.79 -9.85 7.83
N ALA A 169 -10.20 -9.49 8.98
CA ALA A 169 -9.05 -10.18 9.53
C ALA A 169 -9.33 -11.68 9.83
N GLY A 170 -10.53 -12.02 10.31
CA GLY A 170 -10.95 -13.40 10.58
C GLY A 170 -11.09 -14.27 9.33
N TYR A 171 -11.28 -13.67 8.16
CA TYR A 171 -11.38 -14.36 6.86
C TYR A 171 -10.02 -14.60 6.18
N ALA A 172 -8.92 -14.29 6.86
CA ALA A 172 -7.56 -14.41 6.33
C ALA A 172 -7.11 -15.83 5.96
N GLY A 173 -7.88 -16.87 6.31
CA GLY A 173 -7.56 -18.26 5.97
C GLY A 173 -6.29 -18.80 6.67
N ILE A 174 -5.81 -18.11 7.71
CA ILE A 174 -4.65 -18.50 8.52
C ILE A 174 -5.09 -18.90 9.94
N PRO A 175 -4.26 -19.63 10.71
CA PRO A 175 -4.52 -19.84 12.12
C PRO A 175 -4.77 -18.51 12.83
N PHE A 176 -5.95 -18.37 13.42
CA PHE A 176 -6.44 -17.11 13.95
C PHE A 176 -7.02 -17.34 15.35
N ASP A 177 -6.33 -16.81 16.36
CA ASP A 177 -6.84 -16.80 17.72
C ASP A 177 -7.52 -15.45 17.99
N ALA A 178 -8.85 -15.46 17.95
CA ALA A 178 -9.64 -14.24 18.16
C ALA A 178 -9.34 -13.58 19.51
N SER A 179 -8.93 -14.33 20.53
CA SER A 179 -8.57 -13.78 21.85
C SER A 179 -7.27 -12.99 21.86
N LYS A 180 -6.47 -13.06 20.78
CA LYS A 180 -5.23 -12.29 20.61
C LYS A 180 -5.39 -11.11 19.65
N LEU A 181 -6.59 -10.92 19.10
CA LEU A 181 -6.84 -9.86 18.14
C LEU A 181 -6.74 -8.49 18.81
N ARG A 182 -5.91 -7.63 18.24
CA ARG A 182 -5.74 -6.23 18.61
C ARG A 182 -5.89 -5.37 17.37
N ILE A 183 -6.68 -4.31 17.46
CA ILE A 183 -6.95 -3.39 16.34
C ILE A 183 -6.82 -1.94 16.81
N SER A 184 -6.08 -1.12 16.07
CA SER A 184 -6.02 0.33 16.23
C SER A 184 -6.19 1.09 14.91
N LEU A 185 -6.71 2.32 15.02
CA LEU A 185 -6.70 3.32 13.96
C LEU A 185 -5.73 4.43 14.34
N GLY A 186 -4.59 4.51 13.64
CA GLY A 186 -3.46 5.32 14.08
C GLY A 186 -3.06 4.93 15.51
N ASP A 187 -3.12 5.90 16.43
CA ASP A 187 -2.79 5.69 17.85
C ASP A 187 -4.02 5.33 18.71
N ILE A 188 -5.20 5.18 18.10
CA ILE A 188 -6.46 4.94 18.80
C ILE A 188 -6.74 3.45 18.86
N LEU A 189 -6.55 2.85 20.03
CA LEU A 189 -6.84 1.44 20.26
C LEU A 189 -8.36 1.21 20.33
N LEU A 190 -8.87 0.33 19.46
CA LEU A 190 -10.31 0.04 19.34
C LEU A 190 -10.69 -1.31 19.96
N MET A 191 -9.79 -2.29 19.87
CA MET A 191 -9.98 -3.65 20.34
C MET A 191 -8.66 -4.20 20.86
N ASP A 192 -8.72 -4.94 21.96
CA ASP A 192 -7.57 -5.66 22.53
C ASP A 192 -8.05 -6.96 23.16
N GLY A 193 -7.26 -8.01 23.04
CA GLY A 193 -7.63 -9.34 23.54
C GLY A 193 -8.92 -9.90 22.92
N GLY A 194 -9.24 -9.54 21.67
CA GLY A 194 -10.50 -9.92 21.01
C GLY A 194 -11.76 -9.23 21.54
N GLN A 195 -11.61 -8.25 22.43
CA GLN A 195 -12.74 -7.52 23.03
C GLN A 195 -12.71 -6.04 22.61
N PRO A 196 -13.87 -5.45 22.28
CA PRO A 196 -13.93 -4.02 22.01
C PRO A 196 -13.62 -3.23 23.27
N LEU A 197 -12.86 -2.16 23.13
CA LEU A 197 -12.54 -1.23 24.21
C LEU A 197 -13.44 0.02 24.15
N PRO A 198 -13.69 0.69 25.28
CA PRO A 198 -14.23 2.03 25.24
C PRO A 198 -13.20 2.98 24.59
N PHE A 199 -13.61 3.67 23.52
CA PHE A 199 -12.81 4.70 22.86
C PHE A 199 -13.68 5.90 22.49
N ASP A 200 -13.06 7.06 22.29
CA ASP A 200 -13.76 8.24 21.80
C ASP A 200 -14.04 8.11 20.29
N ARG A 201 -15.30 7.80 19.96
CA ARG A 201 -15.73 7.64 18.57
C ARG A 201 -15.60 8.93 17.76
N ALA A 202 -15.77 10.10 18.37
CA ALA A 202 -15.65 11.37 17.67
C ALA A 202 -14.19 11.63 17.29
N VAL A 203 -13.24 11.34 18.19
CA VAL A 203 -11.80 11.44 17.91
C VAL A 203 -11.39 10.48 16.78
N ALA A 204 -11.85 9.21 16.83
CA ALA A 204 -11.54 8.24 15.78
C ALA A 204 -12.17 8.58 14.42
N SER A 205 -13.41 9.07 14.41
CA SER A 205 -14.06 9.57 13.18
C SER A 205 -13.33 10.80 12.63
N ASN A 206 -12.87 11.72 13.49
CA ASN A 206 -12.09 12.89 13.06
C ASN A 206 -10.73 12.49 12.46
N TYR A 207 -10.08 11.44 13.00
CA TYR A 207 -8.86 10.88 12.40
C TYR A 207 -9.09 10.42 10.96
N LEU A 208 -10.15 9.63 10.73
CA LEU A 208 -10.54 9.18 9.39
C LEU A 208 -10.92 10.36 8.48
N ARG A 209 -11.68 11.32 9.00
CA ARG A 209 -12.11 12.51 8.24
C ARG A 209 -10.91 13.32 7.76
N LYS A 210 -9.95 13.58 8.65
CA LYS A 210 -8.73 14.32 8.30
C LYS A 210 -7.94 13.63 7.19
N ALA A 211 -7.83 12.29 7.26
CA ALA A 211 -7.19 11.52 6.20
C ALA A 211 -7.93 11.67 4.87
N GLY A 212 -9.26 11.52 4.86
CA GLY A 212 -10.07 11.68 3.65
C GLY A 212 -10.03 13.09 3.03
N GLU A 213 -10.11 14.14 3.85
CA GLU A 213 -10.10 15.54 3.39
C GLU A 213 -8.76 15.97 2.79
N THR A 214 -7.67 15.31 3.18
CA THR A 214 -6.32 15.63 2.73
C THR A 214 -5.78 14.65 1.70
N HIS A 215 -6.61 13.70 1.25
CA HIS A 215 -6.15 12.54 0.49
C HIS A 215 -4.95 11.85 1.14
N GLY A 216 -4.99 11.76 2.47
CA GLY A 216 -3.91 11.30 3.34
C GLY A 216 -3.92 9.78 3.52
N THR A 217 -3.36 9.33 4.64
CA THR A 217 -3.22 7.91 4.97
C THR A 217 -3.95 7.56 6.26
N VAL A 218 -4.79 6.54 6.20
CA VAL A 218 -5.37 5.83 7.33
C VAL A 218 -4.49 4.61 7.64
N LYS A 219 -3.94 4.57 8.85
CA LYS A 219 -3.17 3.41 9.33
C LYS A 219 -4.08 2.54 10.18
N ILE A 220 -4.19 1.27 9.80
CA ILE A 220 -4.93 0.26 10.55
C ILE A 220 -3.91 -0.75 11.06
N GLN A 221 -3.63 -0.76 12.37
CA GLN A 221 -2.72 -1.76 12.92
C GLN A 221 -3.55 -2.95 13.40
N ILE A 222 -3.13 -4.14 12.99
CA ILE A 222 -3.79 -5.40 13.34
C ILE A 222 -2.71 -6.35 13.84
N SER A 223 -2.95 -6.97 14.98
CA SER A 223 -2.10 -8.05 15.49
C SER A 223 -3.00 -9.20 15.92
N ILE A 224 -2.63 -10.42 15.56
CA ILE A 224 -3.38 -11.64 15.88
C ILE A 224 -2.55 -12.61 16.74
N GLY A 225 -1.51 -12.09 17.41
CA GLY A 225 -0.65 -12.83 18.33
C GLY A 225 0.83 -12.48 18.18
N ASP A 226 1.68 -13.36 18.72
CA ASP A 226 3.14 -13.19 18.80
C ASP A 226 3.89 -14.02 17.73
N GLY A 227 3.24 -14.29 16.61
CA GLY A 227 3.85 -15.04 15.51
C GLY A 227 5.01 -14.24 14.88
N PRO A 228 5.98 -14.92 14.22
CA PRO A 228 7.08 -14.23 13.56
C PRO A 228 6.66 -13.49 12.27
N GLY A 229 5.41 -13.62 11.85
CA GLY A 229 4.90 -13.05 10.61
C GLY A 229 4.73 -11.53 10.74
N SER A 230 5.45 -10.79 9.90
CA SER A 230 5.23 -9.35 9.72
C SER A 230 5.30 -9.01 8.24
N GLY A 231 4.43 -8.12 7.80
CA GLY A 231 4.39 -7.62 6.44
C GLY A 231 3.95 -6.17 6.36
N LEU A 232 3.70 -5.70 5.16
CA LEU A 232 3.08 -4.40 4.91
C LEU A 232 2.20 -4.51 3.66
N ALA A 233 0.95 -4.03 3.75
CA ALA A 233 0.04 -3.97 2.62
C ALA A 233 -0.64 -2.60 2.52
N TRP A 234 -1.07 -2.29 1.30
CA TRP A 234 -1.74 -1.04 0.97
C TRP A 234 -2.97 -1.27 0.12
N GLY A 235 -3.97 -0.42 0.34
CA GLY A 235 -5.14 -0.28 -0.51
C GLY A 235 -5.75 1.11 -0.34
N CYS A 236 -6.98 1.28 -0.78
CA CYS A 236 -7.73 2.53 -0.61
C CYS A 236 -9.11 2.30 -0.01
N ASP A 237 -9.80 3.37 0.38
CA ASP A 237 -11.22 3.29 0.70
C ASP A 237 -12.09 3.08 -0.55
N LEU A 238 -13.37 2.73 -0.33
CA LEU A 238 -14.34 2.45 -1.40
C LEU A 238 -15.41 3.53 -1.42
N SER A 239 -15.38 4.39 -2.44
CA SER A 239 -16.26 5.55 -2.57
C SER A 239 -17.39 5.33 -3.60
N TYR A 240 -18.30 6.31 -3.70
CA TYR A 240 -19.29 6.33 -4.78
C TYR A 240 -18.67 6.56 -6.15
N ASP A 241 -17.56 7.29 -6.23
CA ASP A 241 -16.92 7.62 -7.49
C ASP A 241 -16.29 6.40 -8.16
N TYR A 242 -15.85 5.40 -7.38
CA TYR A 242 -15.44 4.10 -7.93
C TYR A 242 -16.55 3.47 -8.78
N VAL A 243 -17.76 3.39 -8.22
CA VAL A 243 -18.94 2.83 -8.91
C VAL A 243 -19.30 3.69 -10.10
N LYS A 244 -19.27 5.01 -9.96
CA LYS A 244 -19.59 5.94 -11.04
C LYS A 244 -18.63 5.78 -12.22
N ILE A 245 -17.32 5.79 -11.97
CA ILE A 245 -16.28 5.63 -12.99
C ILE A 245 -16.51 4.31 -13.74
N ASN A 246 -16.65 3.20 -13.01
CA ASN A 246 -16.74 1.88 -13.63
C ASN A 246 -18.12 1.53 -14.21
N ALA A 247 -19.18 2.27 -13.87
CA ALA A 247 -20.49 2.10 -14.48
C ALA A 247 -20.70 2.99 -15.71
N GLU A 248 -20.05 4.16 -15.76
CA GLU A 248 -20.21 5.15 -16.84
C GLU A 248 -19.14 5.01 -17.95
N TYR A 249 -17.95 4.51 -17.60
CA TYR A 249 -16.87 4.26 -18.55
C TYR A 249 -16.78 2.76 -18.91
N THR A 250 -16.59 2.47 -20.20
CA THR A 250 -16.39 1.10 -20.70
C THR A 250 -14.96 0.97 -21.21
N THR A 251 -14.24 -0.07 -20.78
CA THR A 251 -12.84 -0.36 -21.13
C THR A 251 -12.71 -1.57 -22.03
#